data_AF-A0A091FFF2-F1
#
_entry.id   AF-A0A091FFF2-F1
#
_cell.length_a   1.000
_cell.length_b   1.000
_cell.length_c   1.000
_cell.angle_alpha   90.00
_cell.angle_beta   90.00
_cell.angle_gamma   90.00
#
_symmetry.space_group_name_H-M   'P 1'
#
loop_
_entity.id
_entity.type
_entity.pdbx_description
1 polymer ?
#
loop_
_entity_poly.entity_id
_entity_poly.type
_entity_poly.pdbx_seq_one_letter_code
_entity_poly.pdbx_strand_id
1 'polypeptide(L)'
;VVAEGRNVSVNGAAVPEGRPYLHKGEVPKATKLGQGGDDLGVWVAWDRHLAVTVTAEPELRGGTWGLCGTYTNDPADDFLRPDGDIAAFAAAFGNAWKVP
;
A
#
# COMPACT_ATOMS: atom_id res chain seq x y z
N VAL A 1 -6.68 1.07 -9.08
CA VAL A 1 -6.75 2.47 -8.59
C VAL A 1 -5.46 3.15 -9.00
N VAL A 2 -5.50 4.38 -9.50
CA VAL A 2 -4.31 5.16 -9.87
C VAL A 2 -4.41 6.54 -9.25
N ALA A 3 -3.32 7.05 -8.68
CA ALA A 3 -3.25 8.39 -8.10
C ALA A 3 -2.08 9.17 -8.73
N GLU A 4 -2.38 10.32 -9.33
CA GLU A 4 -1.41 11.19 -10.01
C GLU A 4 -1.65 12.66 -9.63
N GLY A 5 -0.70 13.28 -8.94
CA GLY A 5 -0.77 14.70 -8.53
C GLY A 5 -1.91 15.02 -7.55
N ARG A 6 -3.10 15.34 -8.05
CA ARG A 6 -4.33 15.48 -7.23
C ARG A 6 -5.46 14.56 -7.68
N ASN A 7 -5.27 13.85 -8.78
CA ASN A 7 -6.30 13.05 -9.43
C ASN A 7 -6.22 11.61 -8.93
N VAL A 8 -7.37 11.03 -8.60
CA VAL A 8 -7.50 9.60 -8.27
C VAL A 8 -8.49 8.99 -9.25
N SER A 9 -8.22 7.77 -9.73
CA SER A 9 -9.13 7.02 -10.59
C SER A 9 -9.27 5.57 -10.14
N VAL A 10 -10.46 5.00 -10.32
CA VAL A 10 -10.77 3.59 -10.07
C VAL A 10 -11.25 2.98 -11.39
N ASN A 11 -10.56 1.95 -11.89
CA ASN A 11 -10.87 1.29 -13.17
C ASN A 11 -11.03 2.28 -14.34
N GLY A 12 -10.20 3.33 -14.38
CA GLY A 12 -10.25 4.39 -15.40
C GLY A 12 -11.29 5.48 -15.15
N ALA A 13 -12.21 5.32 -14.19
CA ALA A 13 -13.16 6.36 -13.82
C ALA A 13 -12.54 7.32 -12.79
N ALA A 14 -12.51 8.61 -13.11
CA ALA A 14 -12.03 9.63 -12.20
C ALA A 14 -12.91 9.71 -10.94
N VAL A 15 -12.27 9.91 -9.79
CA VAL A 15 -12.91 10.10 -8.48
C VAL A 15 -12.98 11.61 -8.21
N PRO A 16 -14.19 12.23 -8.19
CA PRO A 16 -14.35 13.65 -7.93
C PRO A 16 -13.71 14.11 -6.61
N GLU A 17 -13.04 15.26 -6.61
CA GLU A 17 -12.47 15.85 -5.39
C GLU A 17 -13.59 16.30 -4.43
N GLY A 18 -13.37 16.16 -3.12
CA GLY A 18 -14.25 16.70 -2.08
C GLY A 18 -15.38 15.77 -1.61
N ARG A 19 -15.49 14.54 -2.13
CA ARG A 19 -16.38 13.51 -1.58
C ARG A 19 -15.56 12.43 -0.87
N PRO A 20 -15.82 12.13 0.41
CA PRO A 20 -15.23 10.97 1.06
C PRO A 20 -15.77 9.71 0.38
N TYR A 21 -14.92 9.00 -0.36
CA TYR A 21 -15.25 7.68 -0.90
C TYR A 21 -14.85 6.63 0.13
N LEU A 22 -15.64 6.57 1.20
CA LEU A 22 -15.51 5.61 2.29
C LEU A 22 -16.77 4.76 2.34
N HIS A 23 -16.62 3.45 2.19
CA HIS A 23 -17.63 2.52 2.70
C HIS A 23 -17.49 2.51 4.23
N LYS A 24 -18.15 3.49 4.88
CA LYS A 24 -18.23 3.76 6.34
C LYS A 24 -16.92 4.13 7.07
N GLY A 25 -16.86 5.37 7.58
CA GLY A 25 -16.00 5.80 8.70
C GLY A 25 -14.94 6.84 8.33
N GLU A 26 -15.09 8.07 8.81
CA GLU A 26 -14.17 9.21 8.57
C GLU A 26 -12.85 9.09 9.36
N VAL A 27 -11.71 9.17 8.65
CA VAL A 27 -10.40 9.72 9.11
C VAL A 27 -9.63 10.20 7.86
N PRO A 28 -8.62 11.09 7.95
CA PRO A 28 -8.17 11.89 6.82
C PRO A 28 -7.56 11.02 5.73
N LYS A 29 -8.31 10.82 4.65
CA LYS A 29 -7.80 10.38 3.35
C LYS A 29 -7.13 8.99 3.33
N ALA A 30 -7.73 8.02 4.01
CA ALA A 30 -7.35 6.62 3.93
C ALA A 30 -8.32 5.87 2.99
N THR A 31 -7.84 5.39 1.84
CA THR A 31 -8.65 4.55 0.92
C THR A 31 -8.58 3.10 1.37
N LYS A 32 -9.73 2.54 1.73
CA LYS A 32 -9.94 1.13 2.03
C LYS A 32 -9.94 0.32 0.73
N LEU A 33 -9.11 -0.72 0.62
CA LEU A 33 -9.12 -1.61 -0.54
C LEU A 33 -10.13 -2.76 -0.29
N GLY A 34 -11.00 -3.05 -1.26
CA GLY A 34 -11.95 -4.17 -1.21
C GLY A 34 -13.12 -4.01 -2.17
N GLN A 35 -13.64 -5.12 -2.70
CA GLN A 35 -14.89 -5.17 -3.46
C GLN A 35 -15.77 -6.30 -2.90
N GLY A 36 -17.06 -6.01 -2.64
CA GLY A 36 -18.06 -7.05 -2.39
C GLY A 36 -18.18 -7.57 -0.96
N GLY A 37 -18.22 -6.69 0.05
CA GLY A 37 -18.56 -7.06 1.44
C GLY A 37 -17.38 -7.57 2.29
N ASP A 38 -16.31 -8.03 1.65
CA ASP A 38 -15.06 -8.38 2.31
C ASP A 38 -14.08 -7.19 2.30
N ASP A 39 -13.62 -6.84 3.49
CA ASP A 39 -12.55 -5.86 3.72
C ASP A 39 -11.20 -6.52 3.41
N LEU A 40 -10.32 -5.86 2.65
CA LEU A 40 -8.95 -6.37 2.49
C LEU A 40 -8.07 -6.09 3.71
N GLY A 41 -8.53 -5.32 4.70
CA GLY A 41 -7.76 -4.97 5.89
C GLY A 41 -6.58 -4.05 5.59
N VAL A 42 -6.65 -3.31 4.47
CA VAL A 42 -5.59 -2.39 4.03
C VAL A 42 -6.16 -1.00 3.79
N TRP A 43 -5.47 -0.01 4.34
CA TRP A 43 -5.73 1.40 4.09
C TRP A 43 -4.50 2.09 3.53
N VAL A 44 -4.72 2.91 2.49
CA VAL A 44 -3.67 3.74 1.90
C VAL A 44 -4.00 5.21 2.12
N ALA A 45 -3.11 5.93 2.78
CA ALA A 45 -3.16 7.38 2.92
C ALA A 45 -2.06 8.04 2.10
N TRP A 46 -2.36 9.21 1.54
CA TRP A 46 -1.41 9.98 0.75
C TRP A 46 -1.57 11.47 1.02
N ASP A 47 -0.44 12.14 1.26
CA ASP A 47 -0.39 13.57 1.59
C ASP A 47 -0.61 14.50 0.38
N ARG A 48 -0.74 13.95 -0.84
CA ARG A 48 -0.76 14.67 -2.14
C ARG A 48 0.57 15.32 -2.51
N HIS A 49 1.66 14.86 -1.92
CA HIS A 49 3.01 15.29 -2.22
C HIS A 49 3.90 14.05 -2.38
N LEU A 50 4.70 13.71 -1.37
CA LEU A 50 5.72 12.67 -1.46
C LEU A 50 5.50 11.51 -0.48
N ALA A 51 4.54 11.60 0.44
CA ALA A 51 4.36 10.59 1.48
C ALA A 51 3.11 9.74 1.23
N VAL A 52 3.33 8.43 1.06
CA VAL A 52 2.28 7.41 1.07
C VAL A 52 2.45 6.56 2.33
N THR A 53 1.36 6.37 3.06
CA THR A 53 1.31 5.52 4.24
C THR A 53 0.36 4.37 3.96
N VAL A 54 0.82 3.14 4.22
CA VAL A 54 -0.02 1.94 4.15
C VAL A 54 -0.19 1.40 5.56
N THR A 55 -1.44 1.18 5.95
CA THR A 55 -1.78 0.50 7.21
C THR A 55 -2.39 -0.84 6.85
N ALA A 56 -1.87 -1.92 7.44
CA ALA A 56 -2.39 -3.27 7.30
C ALA A 56 -2.93 -3.75 8.65
N GLU A 57 -4.07 -4.44 8.63
CA GLU A 57 -4.64 -5.10 9.80
C GLU A 57 -3.78 -6.29 10.26
N PRO A 58 -3.80 -6.65 11.56
CA PRO A 58 -3.04 -7.77 12.10
C PRO A 58 -3.30 -9.12 11.42
N GLU A 59 -4.47 -9.31 10.82
CA GLU A 59 -4.86 -10.49 10.06
C GLU A 59 -3.97 -10.74 8.83
N LEU A 60 -3.28 -9.70 8.34
CA LEU A 60 -2.35 -9.76 7.21
C LEU A 60 -0.89 -10.02 7.62
N ARG A 61 -0.62 -10.27 8.91
CA ARG A 61 0.72 -10.52 9.42
C ARG A 61 1.39 -11.70 8.70
N GLY A 62 2.61 -11.48 8.20
CA GLY A 62 3.34 -12.46 7.40
C GLY A 62 2.80 -12.66 5.98
N GLY A 63 1.76 -11.93 5.58
CA GLY A 63 1.12 -12.03 4.26
C GLY A 63 1.49 -10.89 3.30
N THR A 64 2.33 -9.94 3.71
CA THR A 64 2.75 -8.84 2.85
C THR A 64 4.01 -9.19 2.07
N TRP A 65 4.16 -8.61 0.89
CA TRP A 65 5.37 -8.77 0.07
C TRP A 65 5.58 -7.52 -0.79
N GLY A 66 6.71 -6.84 -0.60
CA GLY A 66 7.00 -5.58 -1.27
C GLY A 66 7.98 -4.71 -0.51
N LEU A 67 8.04 -3.43 -0.89
CA LEU A 67 8.92 -2.43 -0.25
C LEU A 67 8.60 -2.15 1.22
N CYS A 68 7.41 -2.54 1.71
CA CYS A 68 7.03 -2.45 3.11
C CYS A 68 7.43 -3.70 3.94
N GLY A 69 8.17 -4.65 3.35
CA GLY A 69 8.61 -5.88 4.02
C GLY A 69 7.53 -6.97 4.09
N THR A 70 7.81 -7.98 4.92
CA THR A 70 7.04 -9.22 5.06
C THR A 70 5.98 -9.16 6.17
N TYR A 71 6.05 -8.13 7.03
CA TYR A 71 5.18 -7.95 8.19
C TYR A 71 5.21 -9.15 9.18
N THR A 72 6.38 -9.72 9.42
CA THR A 72 6.59 -10.84 10.36
C THR A 72 7.06 -10.40 11.76
N ASN A 73 7.44 -9.13 11.92
CA ASN A 73 8.25 -8.57 13.01
C ASN A 73 9.67 -9.14 13.11
N ASP A 74 10.19 -9.77 12.05
CA ASP A 74 11.60 -10.14 11.97
C ASP A 74 12.36 -9.17 11.05
N PRO A 75 13.18 -8.24 11.60
CA PRO A 75 13.92 -7.31 10.76
C PRO A 75 14.97 -7.98 9.86
N ALA A 76 15.28 -9.27 10.08
CA ALA A 76 16.20 -10.02 9.24
C ALA A 76 15.63 -10.33 7.84
N ASP A 77 14.30 -10.36 7.68
CA ASP A 77 13.63 -10.70 6.42
C ASP A 77 13.02 -9.48 5.69
N ASP A 78 13.09 -8.28 6.27
CA ASP A 78 12.46 -7.08 5.70
C ASP A 78 13.00 -6.72 4.31
N PHE A 79 14.25 -7.11 4.01
CA PHE A 79 14.88 -6.91 2.69
C PHE A 79 14.73 -8.12 1.75
N LEU A 80 13.70 -8.95 1.97
CA LEU A 80 13.34 -10.05 1.08
C LEU A 80 12.97 -9.53 -0.32
N ARG A 81 13.72 -9.97 -1.31
CA ARG A 81 13.54 -9.61 -2.71
C ARG A 81 12.47 -10.49 -3.39
N PRO A 82 11.99 -10.10 -4.58
CA PRO A 82 11.07 -10.93 -5.36
C PRO A 82 11.63 -12.30 -5.76
N ASP A 83 12.96 -12.44 -5.81
CA ASP A 83 13.65 -13.70 -6.16
C ASP A 83 13.85 -14.65 -4.95
N GLY A 84 13.45 -14.23 -3.75
CA GLY A 84 13.55 -15.02 -2.52
C GLY A 84 14.83 -14.82 -1.71
N ASP A 85 15.79 -14.04 -2.20
CA ASP A 85 17.00 -13.71 -1.45
C ASP A 85 16.81 -12.46 -0.56
N ILE A 86 17.64 -12.35 0.48
CA ILE A 86 17.67 -11.17 1.37
C ILE A 86 18.80 -10.24 0.91
N ALA A 87 18.46 -9.00 0.55
CA ALA A 87 19.46 -8.01 0.17
C ALA A 87 20.22 -7.47 1.39
N ALA A 88 21.53 -7.28 1.27
CA ALA A 88 22.35 -6.69 2.34
C ALA A 88 22.18 -5.16 2.48
N PHE A 89 21.67 -4.48 1.44
CA PHE A 89 21.59 -3.02 1.38
C PHE A 89 20.23 -2.56 0.88
N ALA A 90 19.72 -1.49 1.48
CA ALA A 90 18.42 -0.90 1.14
C ALA A 90 18.32 -0.51 -0.34
N ALA A 91 19.40 -0.01 -0.96
CA ALA A 91 19.41 0.34 -2.38
C ALA A 91 19.24 -0.89 -3.29
N ALA A 92 19.89 -2.01 -2.96
CA ALA A 92 19.75 -3.25 -3.72
C ALA A 92 18.34 -3.85 -3.55
N PHE A 93 17.80 -3.80 -2.34
CA PHE A 93 16.41 -4.16 -2.05
C PHE A 93 15.43 -3.31 -2.87
N GLY A 94 15.53 -1.99 -2.79
CA GLY A 94 14.63 -1.07 -3.49
C GLY A 94 14.65 -1.25 -5.01
N ASN A 95 15.83 -1.47 -5.59
CA ASN A 95 15.98 -1.71 -7.03
C ASN A 95 15.35 -3.04 -7.47
N ALA A 96 15.35 -4.08 -6.63
CA ALA A 96 14.78 -5.39 -6.97
C ALA A 96 13.25 -5.36 -7.11
N TRP A 97 12.59 -4.39 -6.46
CA TRP A 97 11.13 -4.22 -6.45
C TRP A 97 10.60 -3.29 -7.53
N LYS A 98 11.46 -2.86 -8.48
CA LYS A 98 11.04 -2.03 -9.59
C LYS A 98 10.06 -2.79 -10.49
N VAL A 99 8.85 -2.26 -10.66
CA VAL A 99 7.86 -2.74 -11.62
C VAL A 99 8.16 -2.15 -13.01
N PRO A 100 8.04 -2.92 -14.12
CA PRO A 100 8.26 -2.43 -15.49
C PRO A 100 7.40 -1.23 -15.88
#